data_AF-A0A8H5R859-F1
#
_entry.id   AF-A0A8H5R859-F1
#
_cell.length_a   1.000
_cell.length_b   1.000
_cell.length_c   1.000
_cell.angle_alpha   90.00
_cell.angle_beta   90.00
_cell.angle_gamma   90.00
#
_symmetry.space_group_name_H-M   'P 1'
#
loop_
_entity.id
_entity.type
_entity.pdbx_description
1 polymer ?
#
loop_
_entity_poly.entity_id
_entity_poly.type
_entity_poly.pdbx_seq_one_letter_code
_entity_poly.pdbx_strand_id
1 'polypeptide(L)'
;MYAYVVYRIALSLHMEFFLGLWIAILNKSLNIELVVFIAIFADIATLAIAYDNAPFSQTPVKWNLPKLWGMSVLLGVVLAVGTWIALTTMYANSEDGGIVQNFGKIDEVLFLEISLTENWLIFITRANGPFWSSIPSWQLSGAILVVDILATLFCIFGWFVGGQTSIVAVVRIWIFSFGVFCVMGGLYYFMQGSTGFDNLMHGKSPKQNQKQRSLEDFVVSLQRVSTQHEKSQ
;
A
#
# COMPACT_ATOMS: atom_id res chain seq x y z
N MET A 1 -7.30 11.56 7.82
CA MET A 1 -7.22 10.36 8.69
C MET A 1 -7.38 9.04 7.93
N TYR A 2 -8.40 8.84 7.09
CA TYR A 2 -8.59 7.56 6.37
C TYR A 2 -7.35 7.12 5.57
N ALA A 3 -6.84 8.00 4.69
CA ALA A 3 -5.63 7.78 3.89
C ALA A 3 -4.40 7.41 4.74
N TYR A 4 -4.19 8.14 5.84
CA TYR A 4 -3.10 7.91 6.78
C TYR A 4 -3.16 6.50 7.41
N VAL A 5 -4.35 6.06 7.84
CA VAL A 5 -4.51 4.73 8.45
C VAL A 5 -4.28 3.63 7.41
N VAL A 6 -4.78 3.81 6.18
CA VAL A 6 -4.53 2.86 5.08
C VAL A 6 -3.04 2.73 4.80
N TYR A 7 -2.35 3.87 4.67
CA TYR A 7 -0.90 3.92 4.48
C TYR A 7 -0.15 3.20 5.61
N ARG A 8 -0.42 3.54 6.87
CA ARG A 8 0.29 2.95 8.02
C ARG A 8 0.09 1.44 8.12
N ILE A 9 -1.14 0.95 7.94
CA ILE A 9 -1.41 -0.49 7.97
C ILE A 9 -0.72 -1.20 6.81
N ALA A 10 -0.78 -0.63 5.59
CA ALA A 10 -0.13 -1.22 4.42
C ALA A 10 1.39 -1.28 4.59
N LEU A 11 2.02 -0.24 5.14
CA LEU A 11 3.45 -0.17 5.42
C LEU A 11 3.88 -1.26 6.42
N SER A 12 3.18 -1.37 7.55
CA SER A 12 3.50 -2.38 8.56
C SER A 12 3.33 -3.80 8.02
N LEU A 13 2.24 -4.07 7.28
CA LEU A 13 2.01 -5.37 6.67
C LEU A 13 3.07 -5.72 5.61
N HIS A 14 3.49 -4.75 4.80
CA HIS A 14 4.57 -4.95 3.83
C HIS A 14 5.84 -5.43 4.54
N MET A 15 6.33 -4.68 5.53
CA MET A 15 7.55 -5.02 6.24
C MET A 15 7.45 -6.37 6.98
N GLU A 16 6.29 -6.66 7.57
CA GLU A 16 6.04 -7.93 8.25
C GLU A 16 6.07 -9.12 7.29
N PHE A 17 5.33 -9.05 6.17
CA PHE A 17 5.33 -10.11 5.17
C PHE A 17 6.69 -10.29 4.52
N PHE A 18 7.36 -9.19 4.17
CA PHE A 18 8.65 -9.24 3.51
C PHE A 18 9.73 -9.86 4.39
N LEU A 19 9.95 -9.32 5.61
CA LEU A 19 10.96 -9.84 6.53
C LEU A 19 10.62 -11.26 7.00
N GLY A 20 9.33 -11.53 7.26
CA GLY A 20 8.87 -12.86 7.64
C GLY A 20 9.15 -13.91 6.57
N LEU A 21 8.83 -13.61 5.32
CA LEU A 21 9.03 -14.51 4.18
C LEU A 21 10.52 -14.67 3.83
N TRP A 22 11.31 -13.61 3.98
CA TRP A 22 12.76 -13.64 3.85
C TRP A 22 13.41 -14.61 4.85
N ILE A 23 13.03 -14.53 6.12
CA ILE A 23 13.54 -15.44 7.16
C ILE A 23 13.07 -16.88 6.88
N ALA A 24 11.80 -17.06 6.52
CA ALA A 24 11.22 -18.39 6.30
C ALA A 24 11.84 -19.16 5.11
N ILE A 25 12.19 -18.47 4.02
CA ILE A 25 12.69 -19.11 2.80
C ILE A 25 14.21 -19.13 2.75
N LEU A 26 14.86 -17.98 3.00
CA LEU A 26 16.30 -17.80 2.78
C LEU A 26 17.12 -17.94 4.06
N ASN A 27 16.47 -18.01 5.24
CA ASN A 27 17.11 -18.07 6.56
C ASN A 27 18.22 -17.02 6.75
N LYS A 28 18.01 -15.84 6.17
CA LYS A 28 18.85 -14.65 6.31
C LYS A 28 18.06 -13.55 7.00
N SER A 29 18.73 -12.48 7.38
CA SER A 29 18.10 -11.29 7.94
C SER A 29 18.71 -10.05 7.31
N LEU A 30 17.91 -9.00 7.16
CA LEU A 30 18.39 -7.67 6.79
C LEU A 30 19.25 -7.11 7.94
N ASN A 31 20.30 -6.35 7.62
CA ASN A 31 21.11 -5.67 8.65
C ASN A 31 20.24 -4.76 9.51
N ILE A 32 20.41 -4.83 10.83
CA ILE A 32 19.59 -4.11 11.82
C ILE A 32 19.66 -2.60 11.58
N GLU A 33 20.84 -2.08 11.24
CA GLU A 33 21.06 -0.65 10.99
C GLU A 33 20.17 -0.14 9.84
N LEU A 34 20.12 -0.87 8.72
CA LEU A 34 19.29 -0.51 7.56
C LEU A 34 17.79 -0.56 7.91
N VAL A 35 17.35 -1.56 8.69
CA VAL A 35 15.94 -1.65 9.14
C VAL A 35 15.56 -0.44 10.00
N VAL A 36 16.45 -0.01 10.90
CA VAL A 36 16.21 1.18 11.73
C VAL A 36 16.08 2.43 10.88
N PHE A 37 16.91 2.59 9.84
CA PHE A 37 16.80 3.74 8.94
C PHE A 37 15.52 3.72 8.10
N ILE A 38 15.08 2.55 7.62
CA ILE A 38 13.78 2.41 6.94
C ILE A 38 12.67 2.92 7.87
N ALA A 39 12.66 2.47 9.13
CA ALA A 39 11.65 2.89 10.10
C ALA A 39 11.65 4.41 10.34
N ILE A 40 12.83 5.02 10.50
CA ILE A 40 12.97 6.47 10.70
C ILE A 40 12.50 7.24 9.47
N PHE A 41 12.90 6.82 8.26
CA PHE A 41 12.52 7.47 7.01
C PHE A 41 11.02 7.40 6.76
N ALA A 42 10.41 6.24 6.99
CA ALA A 42 8.97 6.08 6.90
C ALA A 42 8.22 6.99 7.88
N ASP A 43 8.71 7.15 9.11
CA ASP A 43 8.11 8.03 10.11
C ASP A 43 8.25 9.51 9.77
N ILE A 44 9.42 9.95 9.29
CA ILE A 44 9.64 11.33 8.81
C ILE A 44 8.67 11.66 7.68
N ALA A 45 8.52 10.76 6.71
CA ALA A 45 7.59 10.95 5.60
C ALA A 45 6.13 11.06 6.09
N THR A 46 5.75 10.33 7.15
CA THR A 46 4.40 10.43 7.71
C THR A 46 4.12 11.75 8.41
N LEU A 47 5.13 12.36 9.04
CA LEU A 47 4.97 13.66 9.70
C LEU A 47 4.59 14.74 8.66
N ALA A 48 5.11 14.62 7.43
CA ALA A 48 4.80 15.53 6.33
C ALA A 48 3.34 15.44 5.87
N ILE A 49 2.62 14.35 6.16
CA ILE A 49 1.18 14.20 5.86
C ILE A 49 0.34 15.20 6.66
N ALA A 50 0.79 15.64 7.84
CA ALA A 50 0.09 16.64 8.64
C ALA A 50 -0.03 18.00 7.92
N TYR A 51 0.89 18.28 7.00
CA TYR A 51 0.93 19.50 6.19
C TYR A 51 0.37 19.29 4.77
N ASP A 52 -0.34 18.19 4.55
CA ASP A 52 -0.97 17.90 3.27
C ASP A 52 -2.36 18.55 3.13
N ASN A 53 -2.58 19.23 2.01
CA ASN A 53 -3.87 19.75 1.56
C ASN A 53 -4.69 18.66 0.85
N ALA A 54 -5.10 17.61 1.59
CA ALA A 54 -5.96 16.57 1.04
C ALA A 54 -7.42 17.06 0.85
N PRO A 55 -8.12 16.61 -0.21
CA PRO A 55 -9.51 16.99 -0.43
C PRO A 55 -10.41 16.50 0.71
N PHE A 56 -11.18 17.41 1.28
CA PHE A 56 -12.10 17.12 2.37
C PHE A 56 -13.53 16.92 1.86
N SER A 57 -14.28 16.03 2.50
CA SER A 57 -15.69 15.82 2.21
C SER A 57 -16.55 16.86 2.95
N GLN A 58 -17.49 17.48 2.23
CA GLN A 58 -18.47 18.41 2.80
C GLN A 58 -19.58 17.69 3.60
N THR A 59 -19.72 16.37 3.41
CA THR A 59 -20.69 15.54 4.12
C THR A 59 -20.01 14.61 5.13
N PRO A 60 -20.66 14.27 6.27
CA PRO A 60 -20.08 13.38 7.25
C PRO A 60 -19.81 12.00 6.64
N VAL A 61 -18.53 11.62 6.59
CA VAL A 61 -18.08 10.34 6.03
C VAL A 61 -18.18 9.28 7.12
N LYS A 62 -18.96 8.22 6.88
CA LYS A 62 -18.97 7.04 7.75
C LYS A 62 -17.71 6.23 7.52
N TRP A 63 -17.05 5.82 8.60
CA TRP A 63 -15.81 5.05 8.50
C TRP A 63 -16.13 3.61 8.10
N ASN A 64 -15.66 3.22 6.92
CA ASN A 64 -15.87 1.89 6.38
C ASN A 64 -14.69 0.98 6.74
N LEU A 65 -14.73 0.41 7.95
CA LEU A 65 -13.65 -0.43 8.49
C LEU A 65 -13.35 -1.65 7.60
N PRO A 66 -14.32 -2.42 7.10
CA PRO A 66 -14.01 -3.57 6.26
C PRO A 66 -13.34 -3.18 4.93
N LYS A 67 -13.83 -2.12 4.28
CA LYS A 67 -13.18 -1.59 3.07
C LYS A 67 -11.77 -1.12 3.36
N LEU A 68 -11.56 -0.40 4.47
CA LEU A 68 -10.25 0.08 4.89
C LEU A 68 -9.25 -1.08 5.05
N TRP A 69 -9.61 -2.11 5.83
CA TRP A 69 -8.77 -3.29 6.02
C TRP A 69 -8.44 -3.99 4.70
N GLY A 70 -9.45 -4.20 3.86
CA GLY A 70 -9.27 -4.82 2.56
C GLY A 70 -8.28 -4.07 1.66
N MET A 71 -8.40 -2.73 1.60
CA MET A 71 -7.50 -1.88 0.83
C MET A 71 -6.07 -1.99 1.37
N SER A 72 -5.88 -1.83 2.68
CA SER A 72 -4.54 -1.86 3.30
C SER A 72 -3.83 -3.20 3.12
N VAL A 73 -4.54 -4.32 3.30
CA VAL A 73 -3.97 -5.65 3.15
C VAL A 73 -3.56 -5.90 1.69
N LEU A 74 -4.42 -5.58 0.73
CA LEU A 74 -4.09 -5.81 -0.67
C LEU A 74 -2.91 -4.96 -1.13
N LEU A 75 -2.88 -3.68 -0.73
CA LEU A 75 -1.74 -2.80 -1.01
C LEU A 75 -0.45 -3.33 -0.39
N GLY A 76 -0.47 -3.74 0.88
CA GLY A 76 0.70 -4.30 1.56
C GLY A 76 1.21 -5.58 0.90
N VAL A 77 0.31 -6.48 0.48
CA VAL A 77 0.67 -7.72 -0.22
C VAL A 77 1.28 -7.45 -1.59
N VAL A 78 0.69 -6.54 -2.38
CA VAL A 78 1.23 -6.21 -3.71
C VAL A 78 2.61 -5.55 -3.59
N LEU A 79 2.79 -4.69 -2.58
CA LEU A 79 4.09 -4.10 -2.27
C LEU A 79 5.12 -5.16 -1.90
N ALA A 80 4.77 -6.10 -1.01
CA ALA A 80 5.63 -7.22 -0.63
C ALA A 80 5.97 -8.14 -1.81
N VAL A 81 5.04 -8.34 -2.75
CA VAL A 81 5.31 -9.07 -4.00
C VAL A 81 6.28 -8.28 -4.88
N GLY A 82 6.13 -6.96 -4.98
CA GLY A 82 7.07 -6.08 -5.69
C GLY A 82 8.50 -6.20 -5.16
N THR A 83 8.67 -6.09 -3.84
CA THR A 83 9.99 -6.21 -3.19
C THR A 83 10.56 -7.62 -3.32
N TRP A 84 9.72 -8.66 -3.29
CA TRP A 84 10.14 -10.04 -3.55
C TRP A 84 10.56 -10.29 -5.00
N ILE A 85 9.92 -9.64 -5.97
CA ILE A 85 10.32 -9.68 -7.39
C ILE A 85 11.67 -8.98 -7.56
N ALA A 86 11.87 -7.82 -6.91
CA ALA A 86 13.16 -7.13 -6.90
C ALA A 86 14.24 -8.07 -6.39
N LEU A 87 14.01 -8.70 -5.23
CA LEU A 87 14.92 -9.65 -4.62
C LEU A 87 15.24 -10.85 -5.53
N THR A 88 14.22 -11.48 -6.10
CA THR A 88 14.39 -12.65 -6.97
C THR A 88 15.20 -12.30 -8.21
N THR A 89 15.01 -11.10 -8.76
CA THR A 89 15.76 -10.60 -9.92
C THR A 89 17.26 -10.40 -9.60
N MET A 90 17.59 -10.06 -8.35
CA MET A 90 18.98 -9.92 -7.87
C MET A 90 19.62 -11.28 -7.61
N TYR A 91 18.88 -12.25 -7.07
CA TYR A 91 19.38 -13.60 -6.84
C TYR A 91 19.56 -14.40 -8.13
N ALA A 92 18.67 -14.24 -9.12
CA ALA A 92 18.64 -15.05 -10.33
C ALA A 92 19.78 -14.76 -11.33
N ASN A 93 20.46 -13.61 -11.23
CA ASN A 93 21.45 -13.18 -12.23
C ASN A 93 22.85 -12.95 -11.61
N SER A 94 23.36 -13.98 -10.92
CA SER A 94 24.39 -13.88 -9.88
C SER A 94 25.80 -13.42 -10.27
N GLU A 95 26.13 -13.15 -11.54
CA GLU A 95 27.52 -12.79 -11.90
C GLU A 95 27.68 -11.53 -12.76
N ASP A 96 26.66 -11.09 -13.50
CA ASP A 96 26.73 -9.82 -14.24
C ASP A 96 25.36 -9.34 -14.75
N GLY A 97 24.28 -9.68 -14.03
CA GLY A 97 22.92 -9.37 -14.49
C GLY A 97 21.96 -9.07 -13.35
N GLY A 98 20.78 -8.57 -13.70
CA GLY A 98 19.76 -8.17 -12.73
C GLY A 98 19.83 -6.69 -12.36
N ILE A 99 19.20 -6.32 -11.23
CA ILE A 99 19.17 -4.94 -10.74
C ILE A 99 20.55 -4.53 -10.19
N VAL A 100 21.34 -5.48 -9.67
CA VAL A 100 22.71 -5.25 -9.20
C VAL A 100 23.69 -5.70 -10.27
N GLN A 101 24.15 -4.77 -11.11
CA GLN A 101 25.27 -5.03 -12.02
C GLN A 101 26.54 -4.39 -11.46
N ASN A 102 27.69 -5.04 -11.69
CA ASN A 102 29.05 -4.61 -11.37
C ASN A 102 29.50 -4.88 -9.91
N PHE A 103 29.08 -4.04 -8.96
CA PHE A 103 29.38 -4.19 -7.52
C PHE A 103 28.18 -3.64 -6.73
N GLY A 104 27.72 -4.40 -5.74
CA GLY A 104 26.64 -3.97 -4.86
C GLY A 104 26.20 -5.06 -3.90
N LYS A 105 25.94 -4.70 -2.65
CA LYS A 105 25.34 -5.60 -1.66
C LYS A 105 23.84 -5.61 -1.88
N ILE A 106 23.24 -6.81 -1.94
CA ILE A 106 21.78 -6.99 -2.07
C ILE A 106 21.04 -6.16 -1.01
N ASP A 107 21.58 -6.11 0.21
CA ASP A 107 20.99 -5.41 1.34
C ASP A 107 20.82 -3.90 1.12
N GLU A 108 21.78 -3.22 0.49
CA GLU A 108 21.72 -1.76 0.25
C GLU A 108 20.74 -1.39 -0.86
N VAL A 109 20.73 -2.22 -1.90
CA VAL A 109 19.83 -2.08 -3.04
C VAL A 109 18.38 -2.32 -2.62
N LEU A 110 18.18 -3.35 -1.79
CA LEU A 110 16.89 -3.65 -1.20
C LEU A 110 16.43 -2.57 -0.23
N PHE A 111 17.33 -2.03 0.59
CA PHE A 111 17.04 -0.88 1.43
C PHE A 111 16.54 0.32 0.62
N LEU A 112 17.19 0.63 -0.50
CA LEU A 112 16.79 1.72 -1.37
C LEU A 112 15.40 1.46 -1.99
N GLU A 113 15.15 0.24 -2.46
CA GLU A 113 13.89 -0.15 -3.08
C GLU A 113 12.71 -0.05 -2.10
N ILE A 114 12.88 -0.54 -0.86
CA ILE A 114 11.89 -0.41 0.21
C ILE A 114 11.65 1.07 0.53
N SER A 115 12.72 1.84 0.78
CA SER A 115 12.61 3.27 1.11
C SER A 115 11.84 4.07 0.04
N LEU A 116 12.15 3.86 -1.24
CA LEU A 116 11.47 4.56 -2.34
C LEU A 116 10.00 4.15 -2.44
N THR A 117 9.72 2.85 -2.45
CA THR A 117 8.34 2.36 -2.66
C THR A 117 7.43 2.69 -1.48
N GLU A 118 7.95 2.68 -0.25
CA GLU A 118 7.23 3.11 0.95
C GLU A 118 6.91 4.60 0.93
N ASN A 119 7.89 5.45 0.63
CA ASN A 119 7.67 6.89 0.54
C ASN A 119 6.64 7.23 -0.54
N TRP A 120 6.69 6.55 -1.68
CA TRP A 120 5.81 6.84 -2.80
C TRP A 120 4.39 6.32 -2.58
N LEU A 121 4.18 5.32 -1.73
CA LEU A 121 2.86 4.83 -1.34
C LEU A 121 1.98 5.94 -0.74
N ILE A 122 2.59 6.94 -0.10
CA ILE A 122 1.88 8.11 0.45
C ILE A 122 1.16 8.88 -0.67
N PHE A 123 1.77 9.03 -1.85
CA PHE A 123 1.15 9.75 -2.96
C PHE A 123 -0.10 9.03 -3.49
N ILE A 124 -0.10 7.69 -3.48
CA ILE A 124 -1.24 6.88 -3.92
C ILE A 124 -2.38 6.99 -2.91
N THR A 125 -2.07 6.82 -1.63
CA THR A 125 -3.08 6.75 -0.57
C THR A 125 -3.72 8.11 -0.25
N ARG A 126 -3.07 9.25 -0.57
CA ARG A 126 -3.64 10.59 -0.35
C ARG A 126 -4.86 10.88 -1.22
N ALA A 127 -4.91 10.33 -2.44
CA ALA A 127 -5.87 10.75 -3.45
C ALA A 127 -7.18 9.99 -3.28
N ASN A 128 -8.27 10.70 -2.97
CA ASN A 128 -9.63 10.17 -3.08
C ASN A 128 -10.09 10.27 -4.55
N GLY A 129 -9.41 9.57 -5.46
CA GLY A 129 -9.61 9.62 -6.91
C GLY A 129 -8.35 9.24 -7.70
N PRO A 130 -8.27 9.56 -9.01
CA PRO A 130 -7.03 9.41 -9.76
C PRO A 130 -5.89 10.14 -9.04
N PHE A 131 -4.73 9.51 -8.88
CA PHE A 131 -3.59 10.11 -8.15
C PHE A 131 -3.10 11.44 -8.78
N TRP A 132 -3.44 11.69 -10.06
CA TRP A 132 -3.22 12.97 -10.74
C TRP A 132 -4.25 14.07 -10.44
N SER A 133 -5.36 13.76 -9.77
CA SER A 133 -6.44 14.72 -9.51
C SER A 133 -6.16 15.66 -8.34
N SER A 134 -5.19 15.34 -7.48
CA SER A 134 -4.79 16.19 -6.35
C SER A 134 -3.27 16.32 -6.35
N ILE A 135 -2.81 17.48 -6.80
CA ILE A 135 -1.38 17.79 -6.84
C ILE A 135 -0.87 17.84 -5.39
N PRO A 136 0.21 17.11 -5.07
CA PRO A 136 0.71 17.06 -3.72
C PRO A 136 1.23 18.43 -3.27
N SER A 137 1.11 18.73 -1.96
CA SER A 137 1.71 19.94 -1.39
C SER A 137 3.23 19.92 -1.61
N TRP A 138 3.79 21.12 -1.85
CA TRP A 138 5.24 21.27 -2.07
C TRP A 138 6.05 20.78 -0.88
N GLN A 139 5.51 20.94 0.33
CA GLN A 139 6.14 20.49 1.58
C GLN A 139 6.23 18.96 1.66
N LEU A 140 5.17 18.24 1.31
CA LEU A 140 5.19 16.78 1.33
C LEU A 140 6.12 16.22 0.25
N SER A 141 6.04 16.76 -0.97
CA SER A 141 6.90 16.29 -2.07
C SER A 141 8.37 16.60 -1.80
N GLY A 142 8.66 17.78 -1.22
CA GLY A 142 10.01 18.15 -0.80
C GLY A 142 10.55 17.26 0.31
N ALA A 143 9.73 16.94 1.32
CA ALA A 143 10.13 16.04 2.40
C ALA A 143 10.48 14.63 1.88
N ILE A 144 9.65 14.07 1.01
CA ILE A 144 9.91 12.76 0.39
C ILE A 144 11.16 12.81 -0.48
N LEU A 145 11.32 13.84 -1.30
CA LEU A 145 12.49 13.99 -2.16
C LEU A 145 13.78 14.09 -1.34
N VAL A 146 13.76 14.78 -0.19
CA VAL A 146 14.92 14.82 0.73
C VAL A 146 15.23 13.44 1.28
N VAL A 147 14.23 12.67 1.71
CA VAL A 147 14.43 11.30 2.19
C VAL A 147 14.96 10.40 1.08
N ASP A 148 14.42 10.51 -0.13
CA ASP A 148 14.85 9.72 -1.29
C ASP A 148 16.31 10.06 -1.68
N ILE A 149 16.69 11.34 -1.67
CA ILE A 149 18.09 11.75 -1.87
C ILE A 149 18.98 11.14 -0.78
N LEU A 150 18.62 11.26 0.50
CA LEU A 150 19.42 10.70 1.59
C LEU A 150 19.57 9.17 1.46
N ALA A 151 18.51 8.46 1.11
CA ALA A 151 18.54 7.02 0.86
C ALA A 151 19.45 6.65 -0.32
N THR A 152 19.39 7.41 -1.42
CA THR A 152 20.29 7.18 -2.57
C THR A 152 21.75 7.45 -2.22
N LEU A 153 22.05 8.49 -1.44
CA LEU A 153 23.42 8.78 -0.98
C LEU A 153 23.94 7.66 -0.08
N PHE A 154 23.10 7.13 0.82
CA PHE A 154 23.47 5.99 1.66
C PHE A 154 23.81 4.74 0.83
N CYS A 155 23.06 4.49 -0.24
CA CYS A 155 23.30 3.38 -1.17
C CYS A 155 24.57 3.59 -2.03
N ILE A 156 24.84 4.81 -2.49
CA ILE A 156 26.02 5.11 -3.33
C ILE A 156 27.31 5.06 -2.51
N PHE A 157 27.32 5.65 -1.32
CA PHE A 157 28.52 5.73 -0.49
C PHE A 157 28.80 4.46 0.32
N GLY A 158 27.84 3.53 0.42
CA GLY A 158 28.04 2.24 1.08
C GLY A 158 28.32 2.33 2.57
N TRP A 159 27.79 3.37 3.23
CA TRP A 159 28.18 3.80 4.58
C TRP A 159 28.02 2.67 5.63
N PHE A 160 27.09 1.74 5.43
CA PHE A 160 26.70 0.76 6.46
C PHE A 160 27.15 -0.67 6.18
N VAL A 161 27.09 -1.15 4.93
CA VAL A 161 27.39 -2.56 4.60
C VAL A 161 28.74 -2.72 3.88
N GLY A 162 29.43 -1.60 3.63
CA GLY A 162 30.81 -1.56 3.12
C GLY A 162 30.92 -1.95 1.65
N GLY A 163 29.92 -1.66 0.82
CA GLY A 163 29.95 -1.87 -0.62
C GLY A 163 29.55 -0.61 -1.38
N GLN A 164 30.34 -0.20 -2.38
CA GLN A 164 29.88 0.84 -3.29
C GLN A 164 28.90 0.22 -4.27
N THR A 165 27.65 0.64 -4.19
CA THR A 165 26.64 0.21 -5.15
C THR A 165 26.77 1.03 -6.44
N SER A 166 26.75 0.35 -7.59
CA SER A 166 26.87 1.04 -8.88
C SER A 166 25.70 2.00 -9.12
N ILE A 167 25.99 3.17 -9.69
CA ILE A 167 24.97 4.15 -10.11
C ILE A 167 23.94 3.54 -11.08
N VAL A 168 24.36 2.55 -11.87
CA VAL A 168 23.47 1.83 -12.78
C VAL A 168 22.41 1.03 -12.01
N ALA A 169 22.78 0.40 -10.89
CA ALA A 169 21.85 -0.30 -10.04
C ALA A 169 20.82 0.67 -9.42
N VAL A 170 21.28 1.82 -8.92
CA VAL A 170 20.41 2.89 -8.37
C VAL A 170 19.36 3.33 -9.39
N VAL A 171 19.78 3.62 -10.62
CA VAL A 171 18.85 4.04 -11.69
C VAL A 171 17.84 2.95 -12.03
N ARG A 172 18.26 1.67 -12.08
CA ARG A 172 17.33 0.56 -12.34
C ARG A 172 16.31 0.38 -11.23
N ILE A 173 16.73 0.52 -9.97
CA ILE A 173 15.82 0.46 -8.81
C ILE A 173 14.80 1.58 -8.92
N TRP A 174 15.22 2.80 -9.22
CA TRP A 174 14.30 3.92 -9.44
C TRP A 174 13.25 3.62 -10.51
N ILE A 175 13.67 3.05 -11.65
CA ILE A 175 12.74 2.65 -12.71
C ILE A 175 11.80 1.53 -12.24
N PHE A 176 12.33 0.54 -11.52
CA PHE A 176 11.54 -0.58 -10.99
C PHE A 176 10.52 -0.12 -9.95
N SER A 177 10.95 0.67 -8.96
CA SER A 177 10.09 1.29 -7.94
C SER A 177 9.02 2.18 -8.59
N PHE A 178 9.33 2.84 -9.71
CA PHE A 178 8.34 3.61 -10.47
C PHE A 178 7.30 2.70 -11.14
N GLY A 179 7.73 1.57 -11.69
CA GLY A 179 6.83 0.54 -12.21
C GLY A 179 5.88 0.01 -11.13
N VAL A 180 6.41 -0.33 -9.94
CA VAL A 180 5.61 -0.78 -8.79
C VAL A 180 4.61 0.30 -8.36
N PHE A 181 5.05 1.56 -8.30
CA PHE A 181 4.19 2.70 -8.01
C PHE A 181 3.03 2.83 -9.00
N CYS A 182 3.29 2.69 -10.31
CA CYS A 182 2.23 2.73 -11.33
C CYS A 182 1.22 1.58 -11.18
N VAL A 183 1.70 0.36 -10.92
CA VAL A 183 0.83 -0.81 -10.69
C VAL A 183 -0.05 -0.59 -9.47
N MET A 184 0.53 -0.10 -8.38
CA MET A 184 -0.17 0.22 -7.15
C MET A 184 -1.22 1.32 -7.36
N GLY A 185 -0.88 2.37 -8.10
CA GLY A 185 -1.82 3.45 -8.44
C GLY A 185 -3.01 2.94 -9.26
N GLY A 186 -2.76 2.07 -10.25
CA GLY A 186 -3.80 1.44 -11.05
C GLY A 186 -4.71 0.51 -10.23
N LEU A 187 -4.12 -0.31 -9.36
CA LEU A 187 -4.85 -1.23 -8.50
C LEU A 187 -5.71 -0.47 -7.48
N TYR A 188 -5.15 0.57 -6.86
CA TYR A 188 -5.89 1.45 -5.94
C TYR A 188 -7.09 2.12 -6.60
N TYR A 189 -6.91 2.63 -7.83
CA TYR A 189 -8.00 3.23 -8.60
C TYR A 189 -9.10 2.21 -8.95
N PHE A 190 -8.70 1.01 -9.39
CA PHE A 190 -9.65 -0.06 -9.71
C PHE A 190 -10.48 -0.48 -8.50
N MET A 191 -9.84 -0.59 -7.33
CA MET A 191 -10.55 -0.96 -6.09
C MET A 191 -11.48 0.13 -5.58
N GLN A 192 -11.11 1.41 -5.70
CA GLN A 192 -12.00 2.51 -5.33
C GLN A 192 -13.27 2.53 -6.20
N GLY A 193 -13.14 2.23 -7.49
CA GLY A 193 -14.27 2.20 -8.44
C GLY A 193 -15.12 0.92 -8.42
N SER A 194 -14.65 -0.16 -7.81
CA SER A 194 -15.32 -1.46 -7.86
C SER A 194 -16.36 -1.64 -6.73
N THR A 195 -17.64 -1.68 -7.10
CA THR A 195 -18.74 -2.05 -6.19
C THR A 195 -18.67 -3.52 -5.75
N GLY A 196 -18.00 -4.38 -6.53
CA GLY A 196 -17.75 -5.78 -6.19
C GLY A 196 -16.79 -5.94 -5.03
N PHE A 197 -15.73 -5.12 -4.98
CA PHE A 197 -14.80 -5.08 -3.86
C PHE A 197 -15.50 -4.64 -2.57
N ASP A 198 -16.35 -3.62 -2.65
CA ASP A 198 -17.15 -3.18 -1.51
C ASP A 198 -18.06 -4.30 -1.01
N ASN A 199 -18.79 -4.99 -1.89
CA ASN A 199 -19.67 -6.08 -1.47
C ASN A 199 -18.91 -7.27 -0.85
N LEU A 200 -17.75 -7.61 -1.41
CA LEU A 200 -16.86 -8.66 -0.87
C LEU A 200 -16.40 -8.31 0.54
N MET A 201 -15.89 -7.09 0.73
CA MET A 201 -15.34 -6.66 2.03
C MET A 201 -16.41 -6.51 3.12
N HIS A 202 -17.64 -6.19 2.77
CA HIS A 202 -18.74 -6.16 3.75
C HIS A 202 -19.31 -7.54 4.07
N GLY A 203 -18.78 -8.61 3.47
CA GLY A 203 -19.34 -9.96 3.60
C GLY A 203 -20.77 -10.07 3.08
N LYS A 204 -21.25 -9.08 2.32
CA LYS A 204 -22.62 -9.03 1.82
C LYS A 204 -22.70 -9.87 0.56
N SER A 205 -23.08 -11.13 0.70
CA SER A 205 -23.49 -11.92 -0.45
C SER A 205 -24.79 -11.31 -1.02
N PRO A 206 -24.90 -11.07 -2.34
CA PRO A 206 -26.13 -10.54 -2.94
C PRO A 206 -27.37 -11.40 -2.63
N LYS A 207 -27.18 -12.67 -2.27
CA LYS A 207 -28.24 -13.60 -1.89
C LYS A 207 -28.82 -13.37 -0.49
N GLN A 208 -28.09 -12.75 0.43
CA GLN A 208 -28.52 -12.60 1.83
C GLN A 208 -29.56 -11.47 1.98
N ASN A 209 -29.37 -10.37 1.25
CA ASN A 209 -30.34 -9.26 1.19
C ASN A 209 -31.67 -9.69 0.51
N GLN A 210 -31.64 -10.61 -0.45
CA GLN A 210 -32.85 -11.15 -1.08
C GLN A 210 -33.70 -11.97 -0.10
N LYS A 211 -33.08 -12.83 0.71
CA LYS A 211 -33.81 -13.63 1.71
C LYS A 211 -34.45 -12.77 2.78
N GLN A 212 -33.74 -11.77 3.29
CA GLN A 212 -34.29 -10.89 4.34
C GLN A 212 -35.47 -10.05 3.82
N ARG A 213 -35.35 -9.47 2.61
CA ARG A 213 -36.48 -8.76 1.96
C ARG A 213 -37.70 -9.67 1.75
N SER A 214 -37.49 -10.93 1.35
CA SER A 214 -38.62 -11.85 1.14
C SER A 214 -39.38 -12.18 2.43
N LEU A 215 -38.70 -12.21 3.59
CA LEU A 215 -39.34 -12.42 4.89
C LEU A 215 -40.06 -11.16 5.37
N GLU A 216 -39.48 -9.98 5.15
CA GLU A 216 -40.13 -8.70 5.44
C GLU A 216 -41.39 -8.53 4.58
N ASP A 217 -41.32 -8.81 3.28
CA ASP A 217 -42.47 -8.79 2.37
C ASP A 217 -43.54 -9.81 2.78
N PHE A 218 -43.13 -11.00 3.24
CA PHE A 218 -44.06 -12.00 3.75
C PHE A 218 -44.78 -11.50 5.01
N VAL A 219 -44.07 -10.93 5.99
CA VAL A 219 -44.67 -10.36 7.20
C VAL A 219 -45.62 -9.20 6.86
N VAL A 220 -45.21 -8.30 5.96
CA VAL A 220 -46.05 -7.19 5.50
C VAL A 220 -47.30 -7.70 4.76
N SER A 221 -47.17 -8.77 3.97
CA SER A 221 -48.32 -9.38 3.29
C SER A 221 -49.32 -9.98 4.29
N LEU A 222 -48.83 -10.64 5.34
CA LEU A 222 -49.67 -11.19 6.41
C LEU A 222 -50.38 -10.08 7.20
N GLN A 223 -49.69 -8.99 7.51
CA GLN A 223 -50.30 -7.82 8.17
C GLN A 223 -51.41 -7.20 7.30
N ARG A 224 -51.22 -7.10 5.99
CA ARG A 224 -52.27 -6.58 5.09
C ARG A 224 -53.51 -7.48 5.09
N VAL A 225 -53.33 -8.80 5.09
CA VAL A 225 -54.45 -9.76 5.09
C VAL A 225 -55.16 -9.77 6.44
N SER A 226 -54.44 -9.71 7.57
CA SER A 226 -55.08 -9.63 8.90
C SER A 226 -55.94 -8.38 9.07
N THR A 227 -55.47 -7.23 8.56
CA THR A 227 -56.22 -5.97 8.61
C THR A 227 -57.52 -6.04 7.78
N GLN A 228 -57.53 -6.84 6.70
CA GLN A 228 -58.76 -7.07 5.93
C GLN A 228 -59.75 -7.95 6.69
N HIS A 229 -59.27 -8.99 7.37
CA HIS A 229 -60.13 -9.88 8.17
C HIS A 229 -60.79 -9.16 9.35
N GLU A 230 -60.07 -8.27 10.02
CA GLU A 230 -60.58 -7.47 11.15
C GLU A 230 -61.65 -6.44 10.72
N LYS A 231 -61.61 -5.98 9.46
CA LYS A 231 -62.61 -5.04 8.91
C LYS A 231 -63.89 -5.74 8.41
N SER A 232 -63.86 -7.06 8.25
CA SER A 232 -64.97 -7.87 7.76
C SER A 232 -65.75 -8.62 8.85
N GLN A 233 -65.33 -8.51 10.11
CA GLN A 233 -66.12 -8.86 11.29
C GLN A 233 -66.85 -7.63 11.83
#